data_AF-A0A7W5DXX6-F1
#
_entry.id   AF-A0A7W5DXX6-F1
#
_cell.length_a   1.000
_cell.length_b   1.000
_cell.length_c   1.000
_cell.angle_alpha   90.00
_cell.angle_beta   90.00
_cell.angle_gamma   90.00
#
_symmetry.space_group_name_H-M   'P 1'
#
loop_
_entity.id
_entity.type
_entity.pdbx_description
1 polymer ?
#
loop_
_entity_poly.entity_id
_entity_poly.type
_entity_poly.pdbx_seq_one_letter_code
_entity_poly.pdbx_strand_id
1 'polypeptide(L)'
;MAARDDSVIRGSLIACLIFLVLSLALNFFLYRWGSVESLTAVASKDRLTSAQSELQTLQSQATMMKAMLGVGGLTQAQFDQLTSSTGGDPDMETIERQFARDMSYFGPEVDPQNRNYPNLPEVLVNAIRSRNVQYGQARDEATKIRVQTASEVDLARKAQEQAESDKDKANKQLEVEMSKYAEDREKMKETGEKNKDTLLQTSKKLNALSKKLQTELANFKTREDKLLSTINTQLIELTKLRSDNFESTQGVITYVVRDGNVVNINLGSSEALRPGVTFGVIDGDETRLQDAKVKATIQVTKILGEHRAEARVVARPEFRYPIISGDKIYSPFWSPGRRVKIALGWNIDLDGDERPDTEGVASMVRAAGAEVAAILQPDLSTDGDFDSSVRFLVLGEPPEADGEADAREVVALGRAKTMAKELGVTVIPAWKLQAYLRTIDDSLTTPLGSAVRGSDFAPDPSDAPGRLPNNLPSIFQQDNSGVQTTNEILAP
;
A
#
# COMPACT_ATOMS: atom_id res chain seq x y z
N MET A 1 35.54 -152.94 166.01
CA MET A 1 34.20 -152.34 166.20
C MET A 1 34.35 -150.86 165.85
N ALA A 2 33.43 -150.28 165.07
CA ALA A 2 33.36 -148.87 164.66
C ALA A 2 34.28 -148.37 163.50
N ALA A 3 33.66 -147.58 162.60
CA ALA A 3 34.15 -146.63 161.57
C ALA A 3 35.12 -147.13 160.46
N ARG A 4 34.79 -147.43 159.19
CA ARG A 4 33.66 -147.22 158.25
C ARG A 4 33.24 -145.74 157.98
N ASP A 5 33.51 -145.29 156.74
CA ASP A 5 32.70 -144.38 155.90
C ASP A 5 32.88 -142.84 155.84
N ASP A 6 34.08 -142.23 156.02
CA ASP A 6 34.22 -140.74 155.88
C ASP A 6 35.27 -140.21 154.86
N SER A 7 36.15 -141.01 154.26
CA SER A 7 37.19 -140.48 153.34
C SER A 7 36.77 -140.37 151.86
N VAL A 8 35.91 -141.27 151.37
CA VAL A 8 35.54 -141.32 149.93
C VAL A 8 34.51 -140.25 149.56
N ILE A 9 33.58 -139.92 150.47
CA ILE A 9 32.54 -138.91 150.23
C ILE A 9 33.13 -137.50 150.20
N ARG A 10 34.15 -137.20 151.02
CA ARG A 10 34.83 -135.90 151.01
C ARG A 10 35.65 -135.68 149.73
N GLY A 11 36.25 -136.73 149.18
CA GLY A 11 37.03 -136.66 147.93
C GLY A 11 36.19 -136.34 146.70
N SER A 12 34.99 -136.92 146.56
CA SER A 12 34.13 -136.68 145.39
C SER A 12 33.47 -135.30 145.41
N LEU A 13 33.16 -134.76 146.59
CA LEU A 13 32.52 -133.44 146.72
C LEU A 13 33.46 -132.30 146.30
N ILE A 14 34.75 -132.38 146.63
CA ILE A 14 35.76 -131.38 146.21
C ILE A 14 35.94 -131.39 144.68
N ALA A 15 36.01 -132.57 144.06
CA ALA A 15 36.18 -132.67 142.60
C ALA A 15 35.01 -132.06 141.82
N CYS A 16 33.77 -132.26 142.29
CA CYS A 16 32.58 -131.70 141.64
C CYS A 16 32.53 -130.17 141.75
N LEU A 17 32.94 -129.60 142.88
CA LEU A 17 32.96 -128.16 143.11
C LEU A 17 34.00 -127.45 142.24
N ILE A 18 35.20 -128.04 142.06
CA ILE A 18 36.23 -127.51 141.15
C ILE A 18 35.73 -127.47 139.70
N PHE A 19 35.05 -128.53 139.24
CA PHE A 19 34.55 -128.59 137.86
C PHE A 19 33.47 -127.53 137.60
N LEU A 20 32.62 -127.24 138.59
CA LEU A 20 31.58 -126.21 138.49
C LEU A 20 32.17 -124.80 138.40
N VAL A 21 33.20 -124.50 139.19
CA VAL A 21 33.88 -123.20 139.16
C VAL A 21 34.62 -122.98 137.83
N LEU A 22 35.27 -124.01 137.29
CA LEU A 22 35.95 -123.95 135.99
C LEU A 22 34.98 -123.69 134.83
N SER A 23 33.80 -124.32 134.85
CA SER A 23 32.76 -124.10 133.83
C SER A 23 32.25 -122.64 133.80
N LEU A 24 32.03 -122.04 134.97
CA LEU A 24 31.60 -120.65 135.09
C LEU A 24 32.64 -119.65 134.57
N ALA A 25 33.93 -119.87 134.87
CA ALA A 25 35.01 -119.00 134.40
C ALA A 25 35.14 -119.00 132.86
N LEU A 26 34.96 -120.17 132.24
CA LEU A 26 35.07 -120.32 130.79
C LEU A 26 33.92 -119.63 130.04
N ASN A 27 32.71 -119.67 130.58
CA ASN A 27 31.55 -118.96 130.02
C ASN A 27 31.75 -117.43 130.05
N PHE A 28 32.28 -116.89 131.15
CA PHE A 28 32.54 -115.45 131.30
C PHE A 28 33.57 -114.94 130.29
N PHE A 29 34.64 -115.70 130.03
CA PHE A 29 35.66 -115.32 129.04
C PHE A 29 35.11 -115.28 127.61
N LEU A 30 34.26 -116.24 127.23
CA LEU A 30 33.66 -116.27 125.89
C LEU A 30 32.72 -115.08 125.66
N TYR A 31 31.92 -114.68 126.66
CA TYR A 31 31.03 -113.51 126.54
C TYR A 31 31.81 -112.19 126.39
N ARG A 32 32.94 -112.06 127.10
CA ARG A 32 33.76 -110.86 127.02
C ARG A 32 34.49 -110.72 125.68
N TRP A 33 34.87 -111.81 125.02
CA TRP A 33 35.48 -111.72 123.68
C TRP A 33 34.46 -111.40 122.58
N GLY A 34 33.26 -112.00 122.62
CA GLY A 34 32.24 -111.73 121.59
C GLY A 34 31.70 -110.28 121.57
N SER A 35 31.78 -109.57 122.69
CA SER A 35 31.26 -108.19 122.79
C SER A 35 32.23 -107.10 122.28
N VAL A 36 33.53 -107.37 122.19
CA VAL A 36 34.53 -106.37 121.76
C VAL A 36 34.66 -106.32 120.23
N GLU A 37 34.44 -107.43 119.54
CA GLU A 37 34.62 -107.55 118.09
C GLU A 37 33.52 -106.84 117.26
N SER A 38 32.30 -106.76 117.79
CA SER A 38 31.16 -106.11 117.11
C SER A 38 31.25 -104.58 117.09
N LEU A 39 31.83 -103.97 118.12
CA LEU A 39 32.02 -102.51 118.21
C LEU A 39 33.05 -101.98 117.20
N THR A 40 34.11 -102.75 116.91
CA THR A 40 35.15 -102.33 115.96
C THR A 40 34.71 -102.37 114.50
N ALA A 41 33.79 -103.28 114.13
CA ALA A 41 33.30 -103.39 112.77
C ALA A 41 32.42 -102.20 112.34
N VAL A 42 31.58 -101.67 113.24
CA VAL A 42 30.68 -100.54 112.95
C VAL A 42 31.45 -99.25 112.66
N ALA A 43 32.48 -98.94 113.46
CA ALA A 43 33.29 -97.72 113.29
C ALA A 43 34.04 -97.65 111.94
N SER A 44 34.40 -98.81 111.35
CA SER A 44 35.06 -98.87 110.04
C SER A 44 34.12 -98.55 108.86
N LYS A 45 32.84 -98.93 108.96
CA LYS A 45 31.84 -98.60 107.93
C LYS A 45 31.56 -97.11 107.90
N ASP A 46 31.42 -96.45 109.05
CA ASP A 46 31.11 -95.01 109.10
C ASP A 46 32.23 -94.13 108.48
N ARG A 47 33.50 -94.53 108.62
CA ARG A 47 34.64 -93.83 107.98
C ARG A 47 34.66 -93.99 106.46
N LEU A 48 34.24 -95.14 105.93
CA LEU A 48 34.19 -95.37 104.49
C LEU A 48 33.07 -94.56 103.84
N THR A 49 31.89 -94.49 104.47
CA THR A 49 30.76 -93.71 103.93
C THR A 49 31.05 -92.20 103.91
N SER A 50 31.71 -91.68 104.96
CA SER A 50 32.11 -90.27 105.02
C SER A 50 33.16 -89.91 103.96
N ALA A 51 34.23 -90.70 103.83
CA ALA A 51 35.27 -90.47 102.82
C ALA A 51 34.71 -90.53 101.38
N GLN A 52 33.73 -91.40 101.12
CA GLN A 52 33.11 -91.52 99.80
C GLN A 52 32.22 -90.30 99.46
N SER A 53 31.54 -89.71 100.45
CA SER A 53 30.76 -88.49 100.26
C SER A 53 31.63 -87.27 99.94
N GLU A 54 32.79 -87.14 100.59
CA GLU A 54 33.74 -86.05 100.37
C GLU A 54 34.42 -86.13 98.99
N LEU A 55 34.71 -87.35 98.51
CA LEU A 55 35.21 -87.55 97.16
C LEU A 55 34.19 -87.15 96.08
N GLN A 56 32.90 -87.45 96.29
CA GLN A 56 31.85 -87.03 95.36
C GLN A 56 31.69 -85.50 95.31
N THR A 57 31.81 -84.81 96.45
CA THR A 57 31.75 -83.34 96.49
C THR A 57 32.96 -82.70 95.82
N LEU A 58 34.16 -83.23 96.04
CA LEU A 58 35.37 -82.74 95.36
C LEU A 58 35.32 -82.98 93.84
N GLN A 59 34.79 -84.12 93.42
CA GLN A 59 34.67 -84.44 91.99
C GLN A 59 33.62 -83.57 91.28
N SER A 60 32.50 -83.23 91.96
CA SER A 60 31.51 -82.29 91.41
C SER A 60 32.06 -80.87 91.33
N GLN A 61 32.77 -80.40 92.36
CA GLN A 61 33.46 -79.10 92.36
C GLN A 61 34.51 -79.02 91.23
N ALA A 62 35.34 -80.05 91.04
CA ALA A 62 36.34 -80.07 89.98
C ALA A 62 35.71 -80.08 88.57
N THR A 63 34.56 -80.75 88.41
CA THR A 63 33.81 -80.76 87.14
C THR A 63 33.21 -79.39 86.86
N MET A 64 32.70 -78.72 87.89
CA MET A 64 32.15 -77.38 87.83
C MET A 64 33.21 -76.33 87.43
N MET A 65 34.40 -76.37 88.07
CA MET A 65 35.51 -75.47 87.70
C MET A 65 36.01 -75.74 86.27
N LYS A 66 36.07 -77.01 85.84
CA LYS A 66 36.41 -77.36 84.44
C LYS A 66 35.41 -76.78 83.45
N ALA A 67 34.12 -76.81 83.77
CA ALA A 67 33.09 -76.24 82.93
C ALA A 67 33.22 -74.71 82.82
N MET A 68 33.49 -74.00 83.93
CA MET A 68 33.75 -72.55 83.94
C MET A 68 34.98 -72.15 83.12
N LEU A 69 35.99 -73.02 83.08
CA LEU A 69 37.21 -72.86 82.27
C LEU A 69 37.03 -73.28 80.80
N GLY A 70 35.83 -73.71 80.41
CA GLY A 70 35.49 -74.08 79.03
C GLY A 70 35.77 -75.54 78.66
N VAL A 71 36.14 -76.39 79.61
CA VAL A 71 36.36 -77.83 79.38
C VAL A 71 35.08 -78.59 79.71
N GLY A 72 34.35 -79.01 78.67
CA GLY A 72 33.18 -79.89 78.78
C GLY A 72 31.83 -79.26 78.42
N GLY A 73 31.77 -77.94 78.19
CA GLY A 73 30.57 -77.21 77.76
C GLY A 73 29.45 -77.18 78.82
N LEU A 74 28.96 -76.00 79.18
CA LEU A 74 27.75 -75.89 79.98
C LEU A 74 26.52 -75.87 79.07
N THR A 75 25.58 -76.78 79.30
CA THR A 75 24.22 -76.63 78.78
C THR A 75 23.48 -75.53 79.56
N GLN A 76 22.48 -74.89 78.94
CA GLN A 76 21.66 -73.84 79.57
C GLN A 76 21.13 -74.28 80.95
N ALA A 77 20.66 -75.53 81.05
CA ALA A 77 20.17 -76.11 82.30
C ALA A 77 21.26 -76.31 83.37
N GLN A 78 22.50 -76.62 82.96
CA GLN A 78 23.63 -76.75 83.88
C GLN A 78 24.14 -75.38 84.36
N PHE A 79 24.02 -74.34 83.54
CA PHE A 79 24.31 -72.96 83.93
C PHE A 79 23.29 -72.46 84.97
N ASP A 80 22.01 -72.72 84.74
CA ASP A 80 20.94 -72.34 85.68
C ASP A 80 21.06 -73.13 87.01
N GLN A 81 21.43 -74.42 86.93
CA GLN A 81 21.69 -75.25 88.11
C GLN A 81 22.95 -74.81 88.88
N LEU A 82 23.96 -74.26 88.20
CA LEU A 82 25.13 -73.62 88.81
C LEU A 82 24.69 -72.46 89.71
N THR A 83 23.87 -71.56 89.19
CA THR A 83 23.40 -70.39 89.96
C THR A 83 22.47 -70.74 91.13
N SER A 84 22.02 -72.00 91.22
CA SER A 84 21.03 -72.48 92.19
C SER A 84 21.59 -73.48 93.21
N SER A 85 22.76 -74.09 92.97
CA SER A 85 23.27 -75.19 93.79
C SER A 85 24.19 -74.70 94.91
N THR A 86 23.63 -74.63 96.12
CA THR A 86 24.34 -74.25 97.34
C THR A 86 25.21 -75.40 97.85
N GLY A 87 26.37 -75.62 97.22
CA GLY A 87 27.45 -76.42 97.80
C GLY A 87 28.02 -75.68 99.01
N GLY A 88 28.19 -76.35 100.15
CA GLY A 88 28.51 -75.74 101.45
C GLY A 88 29.92 -75.12 101.60
N ASP A 89 30.49 -74.54 100.55
CA ASP A 89 31.82 -73.93 100.53
C ASP A 89 31.75 -72.45 100.01
N PRO A 90 32.02 -71.43 100.85
CA PRO A 90 31.81 -70.01 100.54
C PRO A 90 32.66 -69.46 99.38
N ASP A 91 33.79 -70.07 99.07
CA ASP A 91 34.66 -69.64 97.97
C ASP A 91 34.04 -69.95 96.59
N MET A 92 33.30 -71.06 96.49
CA MET A 92 32.68 -71.47 95.22
C MET A 92 31.49 -70.58 94.84
N GLU A 93 30.69 -70.16 95.81
CA GLU A 93 29.58 -69.22 95.61
C GLU A 93 30.07 -67.86 95.06
N THR A 94 31.26 -67.44 95.50
CA THR A 94 31.87 -66.20 95.01
C THR A 94 32.31 -66.32 93.55
N ILE A 95 32.91 -67.46 93.18
CA ILE A 95 33.36 -67.75 91.81
C ILE A 95 32.16 -67.82 90.85
N GLU A 96 31.06 -68.47 91.24
CA GLU A 96 29.84 -68.56 90.43
C GLU A 96 29.19 -67.20 90.17
N ARG A 97 29.08 -66.35 91.21
CA ARG A 97 28.55 -64.98 91.05
C ARG A 97 29.43 -64.13 90.17
N GLN A 98 30.75 -64.28 90.26
CA GLN A 98 31.68 -63.57 89.40
C GLN A 98 31.57 -64.04 87.95
N PHE A 99 31.48 -65.35 87.74
CA PHE A 99 31.28 -65.92 86.41
C PHE A 99 29.98 -65.44 85.76
N ALA A 100 28.86 -65.40 86.49
CA ALA A 100 27.60 -64.90 85.97
C ALA A 100 27.65 -63.41 85.57
N ARG A 101 28.35 -62.58 86.36
CA ARG A 101 28.58 -61.16 86.02
C ARG A 101 29.46 -61.02 84.79
N ASP A 102 30.57 -61.74 84.73
CA ASP A 102 31.49 -61.66 83.60
C ASP A 102 30.84 -62.20 82.33
N MET A 103 29.89 -63.13 82.47
CA MET A 103 29.10 -63.63 81.35
C MET A 103 28.06 -62.65 80.80
N SER A 104 27.65 -61.66 81.59
CA SER A 104 26.73 -60.61 81.14
C SER A 104 27.38 -59.63 80.13
N TYR A 105 28.71 -59.63 80.03
CA TYR A 105 29.42 -58.79 79.06
C TYR A 105 29.39 -59.35 77.63
N PHE A 106 28.98 -60.61 77.44
CA PHE A 106 28.74 -61.15 76.11
C PHE A 106 27.47 -60.54 75.50
N GLY A 107 27.53 -60.18 74.22
CA GLY A 107 26.35 -59.76 73.48
C GLY A 107 25.31 -60.89 73.35
N PRO A 108 24.03 -60.55 73.14
CA PRO A 108 22.94 -61.53 72.99
C PRO A 108 23.15 -62.51 71.82
N GLU A 109 24.06 -62.20 70.90
CA GLU A 109 24.37 -62.97 69.70
C GLU A 109 25.38 -64.12 69.94
N VAL A 110 26.01 -64.21 71.11
CA VAL A 110 27.02 -65.24 71.41
C VAL A 110 26.38 -66.49 72.03
N ASP A 111 26.58 -67.63 71.37
CA ASP A 111 26.10 -68.97 71.76
C ASP A 111 26.47 -69.30 73.22
N PRO A 112 25.52 -69.83 74.03
CA PRO A 112 25.76 -70.26 75.41
C PRO A 112 26.95 -71.21 75.62
N GLN A 113 27.40 -71.95 74.59
CA GLN A 113 28.57 -72.82 74.72
C GLN A 113 29.91 -72.09 74.66
N ASN A 114 29.95 -70.91 74.03
CA ASN A 114 31.16 -70.10 73.87
C ASN A 114 31.34 -69.07 74.98
N ARG A 115 30.41 -69.08 75.93
CA ARG A 115 30.37 -68.28 77.15
C ARG A 115 31.32 -68.86 78.19
N ASN A 116 32.60 -68.51 78.07
CA ASN A 116 33.67 -68.93 78.97
C ASN A 116 34.70 -67.81 79.19
N TYR A 117 35.55 -67.94 80.22
CA TYR A 117 36.56 -66.93 80.54
C TYR A 117 37.59 -66.67 79.42
N PRO A 118 38.11 -67.68 78.69
CA PRO A 118 39.07 -67.44 77.61
C PRO A 118 38.53 -66.61 76.42
N ASN A 119 37.25 -66.76 76.08
CA ASN A 119 36.67 -66.08 74.90
C ASN A 119 36.26 -64.63 75.18
N LEU A 120 36.07 -64.24 76.45
CA LEU A 120 35.58 -62.91 76.83
C LEU A 120 36.51 -61.78 76.37
N PRO A 121 37.85 -61.83 76.57
CA PRO A 121 38.76 -60.79 76.10
C PRO A 121 38.75 -60.61 74.58
N GLU A 122 38.65 -61.69 73.82
CA GLU A 122 38.66 -61.64 72.35
C GLU A 122 37.43 -60.93 71.80
N VAL A 123 36.25 -61.26 72.33
CA VAL A 123 34.98 -60.59 71.97
C VAL A 123 35.01 -59.11 72.33
N LEU A 124 35.48 -58.77 73.53
CA LEU A 124 35.58 -57.37 73.98
C LEU A 124 36.56 -56.57 73.11
N VAL A 125 37.72 -57.12 72.75
CA VAL A 125 38.69 -56.45 71.88
C VAL A 125 38.12 -56.24 70.48
N ASN A 126 37.43 -57.24 69.91
CA ASN A 126 36.81 -57.11 68.60
C ASN A 126 35.66 -56.09 68.59
N ALA A 127 34.85 -56.03 69.65
CA ALA A 127 33.81 -55.02 69.82
C ALA A 127 34.39 -53.60 69.98
N ILE A 128 35.50 -53.43 70.71
CA ILE A 128 36.17 -52.13 70.83
C ILE A 128 36.77 -51.71 69.48
N ARG A 129 37.39 -52.63 68.74
CA ARG A 129 37.94 -52.35 67.40
C ARG A 129 36.83 -51.95 66.42
N SER A 130 35.73 -52.69 66.35
CA SER A 130 34.62 -52.36 65.46
C SER A 130 34.00 -51.01 65.80
N ARG A 131 33.82 -50.71 67.09
CA ARG A 131 33.30 -49.42 67.56
C ARG A 131 34.25 -48.27 67.24
N ASN A 132 35.57 -48.45 67.37
CA ASN A 132 36.55 -47.43 66.99
C ASN A 132 36.54 -47.15 65.48
N VAL A 133 36.39 -48.19 64.65
CA VAL A 133 36.24 -48.04 63.19
C VAL A 133 34.96 -47.26 62.85
N GLN A 134 33.82 -47.60 63.48
CA GLN A 134 32.56 -46.88 63.28
C GLN A 134 32.67 -45.41 63.72
N TYR A 135 33.32 -45.11 64.85
CA TYR A 135 33.55 -43.73 65.28
C TYR A 135 34.45 -42.95 64.31
N GLY A 136 35.48 -43.59 63.76
CA GLY A 136 36.32 -42.99 62.71
C GLY A 136 35.49 -42.63 61.47
N GLN A 137 34.69 -43.59 60.97
CA GLN A 137 33.81 -43.38 59.82
C GLN A 137 32.77 -42.28 60.07
N ALA A 138 32.10 -42.29 61.23
CA ALA A 138 31.11 -41.27 61.59
C ALA A 138 31.75 -39.87 61.70
N ARG A 139 32.99 -39.77 62.17
CA ARG A 139 33.72 -38.50 62.25
C ARG A 139 34.13 -37.99 60.87
N ASP A 140 34.58 -38.87 59.99
CA ASP A 140 34.94 -38.52 58.61
C ASP A 140 33.71 -38.08 57.82
N GLU A 141 32.58 -38.77 57.99
CA GLU A 141 31.29 -38.40 57.40
C GLU A 141 30.79 -37.06 57.94
N ALA A 142 30.82 -36.85 59.25
CA ALA A 142 30.45 -35.57 59.86
C ALA A 142 31.34 -34.41 59.37
N THR A 143 32.63 -34.68 59.11
CA THR A 143 33.55 -33.67 58.57
C THR A 143 33.24 -33.36 57.11
N LYS A 144 32.99 -34.39 56.29
CA LYS A 144 32.56 -34.22 54.88
C LYS A 144 31.26 -33.43 54.78
N ILE A 145 30.25 -33.77 55.59
CA ILE A 145 28.97 -33.07 55.63
C ILE A 145 29.20 -31.60 56.00
N ARG A 146 29.98 -31.30 57.05
CA ARG A 146 30.27 -29.91 57.44
C ARG A 146 30.94 -29.10 56.34
N VAL A 147 31.91 -29.69 55.63
CA VAL A 147 32.60 -29.02 54.52
C VAL A 147 31.65 -28.79 53.34
N GLN A 148 30.82 -29.77 53.00
CA GLN A 148 29.81 -29.64 51.94
C GLN A 148 28.76 -28.58 52.29
N THR A 149 28.17 -28.63 53.48
CA THR A 149 27.19 -27.64 53.93
C THR A 149 27.80 -26.24 53.99
N ALA A 150 29.04 -26.07 54.45
CA ALA A 150 29.71 -24.77 54.43
C ALA A 150 29.88 -24.23 52.99
N SER A 151 30.32 -25.09 52.06
CA SER A 151 30.46 -24.73 50.65
C SER A 151 29.13 -24.39 50.00
N GLU A 152 28.07 -25.13 50.30
CA GLU A 152 26.72 -24.88 49.77
C GLU A 152 26.12 -23.61 50.33
N VAL A 153 26.31 -23.33 51.63
CA VAL A 153 25.86 -22.09 52.27
C VAL A 153 26.60 -20.88 51.69
N ASP A 154 27.90 -20.98 51.45
CA ASP A 154 28.67 -19.89 50.84
C ASP A 154 28.29 -19.67 49.37
N LEU A 155 28.00 -20.74 48.62
CA LEU A 155 27.50 -20.65 47.25
C LEU A 155 26.09 -20.03 47.22
N ALA A 156 25.21 -20.45 48.13
CA ALA A 156 23.87 -19.89 48.28
C ALA A 156 23.91 -18.40 48.67
N ARG A 157 24.82 -18.01 49.58
CA ARG A 157 25.02 -16.59 49.97
C ARG A 157 25.50 -15.75 48.79
N LYS A 158 26.50 -16.22 48.04
CA LYS A 158 26.98 -15.52 46.83
C LYS A 158 25.90 -15.41 45.76
N ALA A 159 25.11 -16.47 45.56
CA ALA A 159 23.99 -16.44 44.63
C ALA A 159 22.91 -15.44 45.08
N GLN A 160 22.61 -15.35 46.37
CA GLN A 160 21.68 -14.38 46.93
C GLN A 160 22.18 -12.94 46.76
N GLU A 161 23.45 -12.66 47.10
CA GLU A 161 24.05 -11.33 46.92
C GLU A 161 24.03 -10.88 45.46
N GLN A 162 24.32 -11.79 44.53
CA GLN A 162 24.25 -11.51 43.10
C GLN A 162 22.80 -11.24 42.65
N ALA A 163 21.85 -12.03 43.11
CA ALA A 163 20.43 -11.85 42.78
C ALA A 163 19.87 -10.53 43.35
N GLU A 164 20.27 -10.13 44.56
CA GLU A 164 19.93 -8.82 45.15
C GLU A 164 20.57 -7.68 44.35
N SER A 165 21.84 -7.79 43.98
CA SER A 165 22.53 -6.79 43.14
C SER A 165 21.87 -6.63 41.77
N ASP A 166 21.50 -7.73 41.13
CA ASP A 166 20.87 -7.70 39.80
C ASP A 166 19.43 -7.20 39.87
N LYS A 167 18.69 -7.51 40.94
CA LYS A 167 17.38 -6.92 41.23
C LYS A 167 17.47 -5.40 41.42
N ASP A 168 18.46 -4.92 42.17
CA ASP A 168 18.66 -3.49 42.39
C ASP A 168 19.06 -2.75 41.11
N LYS A 169 19.91 -3.36 40.28
CA LYS A 169 20.25 -2.81 38.95
C LYS A 169 19.02 -2.77 38.05
N ALA A 170 18.24 -3.86 38.00
CA ALA A 170 17.02 -3.92 37.20
C ALA A 170 15.99 -2.88 37.66
N ASN A 171 15.81 -2.71 38.98
CA ASN A 171 14.92 -1.68 39.53
C ASN A 171 15.38 -0.26 39.18
N LYS A 172 16.68 0.03 39.31
CA LYS A 172 17.23 1.34 38.91
C LYS A 172 17.09 1.61 37.42
N GLN A 173 17.32 0.59 36.57
CA GLN A 173 17.13 0.71 35.13
C GLN A 173 15.66 0.96 34.79
N LEU A 174 14.75 0.21 35.42
CA LEU A 174 13.30 0.38 35.24
C LEU A 174 12.85 1.79 35.66
N GLU A 175 13.36 2.33 36.76
CA GLU A 175 13.03 3.68 37.22
C GLU A 175 13.53 4.76 36.24
N VAL A 176 14.77 4.65 35.77
CA VAL A 176 15.32 5.55 34.73
C VAL A 176 14.52 5.46 33.45
N GLU A 177 14.12 4.26 33.04
CA GLU A 177 13.37 4.05 31.82
C GLU A 177 11.92 4.53 31.94
N MET A 178 11.27 4.34 33.10
CA MET A 178 9.97 4.95 33.39
C MET A 178 10.01 6.48 33.36
N SER A 179 11.08 7.08 33.90
CA SER A 179 11.33 8.53 33.82
C SER A 179 11.44 9.00 32.37
N LYS A 180 12.24 8.30 31.54
CA LYS A 180 12.37 8.60 30.11
C LYS A 180 11.05 8.47 29.37
N TYR A 181 10.29 7.40 29.61
CA TYR A 181 8.97 7.23 29.00
C TYR A 181 7.96 8.29 29.45
N ALA A 182 8.05 8.77 30.69
CA ALA A 182 7.21 9.88 31.15
C ALA A 182 7.57 11.19 30.41
N GLU A 183 8.86 11.52 30.31
CA GLU A 183 9.36 12.70 29.60
C GLU A 183 9.03 12.64 28.10
N ASP A 184 9.24 11.49 27.46
CA ASP A 184 8.93 11.29 26.04
C ASP A 184 7.43 11.38 25.77
N ARG A 185 6.57 10.87 26.66
CA ARG A 185 5.11 11.06 26.53
C ARG A 185 4.72 12.52 26.64
N GLU A 186 5.35 13.28 27.52
CA GLU A 186 5.09 14.72 27.66
C GLU A 186 5.55 15.48 26.41
N LYS A 187 6.75 15.22 25.91
CA LYS A 187 7.25 15.78 24.64
C LYS A 187 6.38 15.40 23.45
N MET A 188 5.93 14.15 23.37
CA MET A 188 5.03 13.67 22.32
C MET A 188 3.65 14.34 22.40
N LYS A 189 3.14 14.60 23.61
CA LYS A 189 1.90 15.35 23.79
C LYS A 189 2.07 16.81 23.36
N GLU A 190 3.13 17.49 23.81
CA GLU A 190 3.40 18.87 23.40
C GLU A 190 3.61 19.01 21.89
N THR A 191 4.41 18.13 21.29
CA THR A 191 4.64 18.14 19.84
C THR A 191 3.37 17.75 19.09
N GLY A 192 2.56 16.83 19.61
CA GLY A 192 1.24 16.50 19.06
C GLY A 192 0.29 17.69 19.07
N GLU A 193 0.24 18.46 20.15
CA GLU A 193 -0.55 19.70 20.27
C GLU A 193 -0.03 20.79 19.34
N LYS A 194 1.28 21.08 19.34
CA LYS A 194 1.92 22.04 18.42
C LYS A 194 1.69 21.65 16.96
N ASN A 195 1.79 20.37 16.60
CA ASN A 195 1.54 19.89 15.25
C ASN A 195 0.07 20.02 14.85
N LYS A 196 -0.87 19.71 15.76
CA LYS A 196 -2.30 19.97 15.52
C LYS A 196 -2.57 21.45 15.31
N ASP A 197 -2.01 22.32 16.14
CA ASP A 197 -2.21 23.76 16.02
C ASP A 197 -1.60 24.33 14.75
N THR A 198 -0.38 23.93 14.39
CA THR A 198 0.25 24.34 13.12
C THR A 198 -0.54 23.83 11.91
N LEU A 199 -1.04 22.59 11.93
CA LEU A 199 -1.90 22.05 10.88
C LEU A 199 -3.23 22.81 10.78
N LEU A 200 -3.86 23.14 11.91
CA LEU A 200 -5.09 23.92 11.94
C LEU A 200 -4.86 25.37 11.47
N GLN A 201 -3.76 25.99 11.85
CA GLN A 201 -3.39 27.33 11.37
C GLN A 201 -3.08 27.31 9.88
N THR A 202 -2.36 26.30 9.40
CA THR A 202 -2.01 26.13 7.99
C THR A 202 -3.26 25.86 7.16
N SER A 203 -4.17 25.00 7.62
CA SER A 203 -5.44 24.75 6.93
C SER A 203 -6.33 26.00 6.89
N LYS A 204 -6.41 26.76 7.98
CA LYS A 204 -7.12 28.06 8.00
C LYS A 204 -6.50 29.05 7.03
N LYS A 205 -5.17 29.16 6.98
CA LYS A 205 -4.45 30.04 6.03
C LYS A 205 -4.68 29.61 4.58
N LEU A 206 -4.60 28.31 4.28
CA LEU A 206 -4.89 27.78 2.95
C LEU A 206 -6.33 28.04 2.55
N ASN A 207 -7.30 27.78 3.42
CA ASN A 207 -8.70 28.07 3.13
C ASN A 207 -8.96 29.57 2.92
N ALA A 208 -8.33 30.44 3.72
CA ALA A 208 -8.43 31.88 3.54
C ALA A 208 -7.79 32.34 2.22
N LEU A 209 -6.63 31.78 1.85
CA LEU A 209 -5.94 32.08 0.60
C LEU A 209 -6.75 31.60 -0.61
N SER A 210 -7.26 30.36 -0.58
CA SER A 210 -8.13 29.82 -1.62
C SER A 210 -9.38 30.67 -1.80
N LYS A 211 -10.01 31.13 -0.70
CA LYS A 211 -11.16 32.02 -0.78
C LYS A 211 -10.81 33.38 -1.39
N LYS A 212 -9.66 33.97 -1.01
CA LYS A 212 -9.15 35.20 -1.62
C LYS A 212 -8.93 35.04 -3.13
N LEU A 213 -8.24 33.97 -3.54
CA LEU A 213 -8.00 33.67 -4.95
C LEU A 213 -9.31 33.49 -5.72
N GLN A 214 -10.29 32.77 -5.16
CA GLN A 214 -11.62 32.65 -5.78
C GLN A 214 -12.32 34.00 -5.94
N THR A 215 -12.27 34.86 -4.92
CA THR A 215 -12.87 36.20 -5.01
C THR A 215 -12.15 37.09 -6.02
N GLU A 216 -10.81 37.03 -6.08
CA GLU A 216 -10.04 37.78 -7.08
C GLU A 216 -10.34 37.29 -8.49
N LEU A 217 -10.41 35.97 -8.70
CA LEU A 217 -10.74 35.40 -10.00
C LEU A 217 -12.16 35.76 -10.46
N ALA A 218 -13.14 35.79 -9.55
CA ALA A 218 -14.48 36.30 -9.84
C ALA A 218 -14.47 37.80 -10.18
N ASN A 219 -13.67 38.61 -9.46
CA ASN A 219 -13.52 40.03 -9.74
C ASN A 219 -12.81 40.29 -11.09
N PHE A 220 -11.84 39.45 -11.47
CA PHE A 220 -11.20 39.54 -12.78
C PHE A 220 -12.16 39.18 -13.91
N LYS A 221 -12.93 38.08 -13.78
CA LYS A 221 -13.95 37.71 -14.77
C LYS A 221 -15.00 38.80 -14.96
N THR A 222 -15.54 39.35 -13.86
CA THR A 222 -16.53 40.43 -13.96
C THR A 222 -15.96 41.70 -14.59
N ARG A 223 -14.67 42.02 -14.36
CA ARG A 223 -13.99 43.11 -15.07
C ARG A 223 -13.80 42.81 -16.55
N GLU A 224 -13.41 41.59 -16.90
CA GLU A 224 -13.26 41.14 -18.28
C GLU A 224 -14.59 41.25 -19.03
N ASP A 225 -15.67 40.72 -18.47
CA ASP A 225 -17.01 40.81 -19.05
C ASP A 225 -17.45 42.27 -19.22
N LYS A 226 -17.17 43.14 -18.23
CA LYS A 226 -17.48 44.56 -18.31
C LYS A 226 -16.66 45.27 -19.39
N LEU A 227 -15.38 44.95 -19.52
CA LEU A 227 -14.50 45.50 -20.55
C LEU A 227 -14.96 45.06 -21.93
N LEU A 228 -15.23 43.76 -22.14
CA LEU A 228 -15.76 43.24 -23.40
C LEU A 228 -17.11 43.87 -23.77
N SER A 229 -18.01 44.01 -22.79
CA SER A 229 -19.30 44.71 -22.99
C SER A 229 -19.08 46.18 -23.40
N THR A 230 -18.17 46.88 -22.72
CA THR A 230 -17.83 48.28 -23.03
C THR A 230 -17.21 48.40 -24.42
N ILE A 231 -16.27 47.51 -24.78
CA ILE A 231 -15.66 47.45 -26.11
C ILE A 231 -16.72 47.21 -27.18
N ASN A 232 -17.64 46.27 -26.95
CA ASN A 232 -18.74 45.99 -27.87
C ASN A 232 -19.68 47.19 -28.03
N THR A 233 -20.03 47.88 -26.94
CA THR A 233 -20.82 49.12 -27.01
C THR A 233 -20.08 50.20 -27.78
N GLN A 234 -18.79 50.41 -27.50
CA GLN A 234 -17.95 51.37 -28.20
C GLN A 234 -17.79 51.03 -29.67
N LEU A 235 -17.64 49.75 -30.04
CA LEU A 235 -17.63 49.29 -31.43
C LEU A 235 -18.95 49.59 -32.13
N ILE A 236 -20.09 49.34 -31.46
CA ILE A 236 -21.41 49.67 -32.02
C ILE A 236 -21.56 51.19 -32.20
N GLU A 237 -21.14 51.99 -31.22
CA GLU A 237 -21.17 53.45 -31.31
C GLU A 237 -20.22 53.97 -32.39
N LEU A 238 -19.00 53.45 -32.48
CA LEU A 238 -18.06 53.75 -33.57
C LEU A 238 -18.61 53.34 -34.92
N THR A 239 -19.31 52.21 -35.00
CA THR A 239 -19.96 51.76 -36.23
C THR A 239 -21.11 52.69 -36.59
N LYS A 240 -21.91 53.17 -35.63
CA LYS A 240 -22.95 54.17 -35.87
C LYS A 240 -22.38 55.51 -36.33
N LEU A 241 -21.32 55.98 -35.67
CA LEU A 241 -20.62 57.22 -36.03
C LEU A 241 -19.89 57.12 -37.38
N ARG A 242 -19.38 55.93 -37.73
CA ARG A 242 -18.91 55.64 -39.08
C ARG A 242 -20.10 55.62 -40.05
N SER A 243 -21.15 54.84 -39.78
CA SER A 243 -22.25 54.62 -40.70
C SER A 243 -23.03 55.90 -41.03
N ASP A 244 -23.12 56.85 -40.11
CA ASP A 244 -23.73 58.17 -40.36
C ASP A 244 -22.95 59.01 -41.39
N ASN A 245 -21.72 58.61 -41.76
CA ASN A 245 -20.90 59.28 -42.79
C ASN A 245 -20.59 58.42 -44.02
N PHE A 246 -21.03 57.15 -44.09
CA PHE A 246 -20.62 56.25 -45.17
C PHE A 246 -21.75 55.95 -46.13
N GLU A 247 -22.11 56.94 -46.93
CA GLU A 247 -22.21 56.84 -48.40
C GLU A 247 -22.10 58.28 -48.95
N SER A 248 -20.97 58.96 -48.80
CA SER A 248 -20.80 60.28 -49.42
C SER A 248 -20.66 60.11 -50.94
N THR A 249 -21.41 60.87 -51.71
CA THR A 249 -21.22 60.93 -53.16
C THR A 249 -19.80 61.33 -53.49
N GLN A 250 -19.18 60.64 -54.43
CA GLN A 250 -17.75 60.75 -54.69
C GLN A 250 -17.43 61.92 -55.63
N GLY A 251 -18.38 62.27 -56.49
CA GLY A 251 -18.25 63.37 -57.43
C GLY A 251 -19.60 63.81 -57.99
N VAL A 252 -19.54 64.68 -58.98
CA VAL A 252 -20.67 65.23 -59.73
C VAL A 252 -20.37 65.25 -61.22
N ILE A 253 -21.43 65.17 -62.00
CA ILE A 253 -21.40 65.38 -63.45
C ILE A 253 -21.30 66.89 -63.71
N THR A 254 -20.24 67.28 -64.41
CA THR A 254 -19.96 68.70 -64.73
C THR A 254 -20.55 69.12 -66.07
N TYR A 255 -20.63 68.20 -67.02
CA TYR A 255 -21.09 68.49 -68.36
C TYR A 255 -21.60 67.23 -69.06
N VAL A 256 -22.71 67.36 -69.78
CA VAL A 256 -23.29 66.29 -70.61
C VAL A 256 -23.17 66.72 -72.06
N VAL A 257 -22.56 65.89 -72.91
CA VAL A 257 -22.46 66.16 -74.36
C VAL A 257 -23.85 66.01 -74.99
N ARG A 258 -24.17 66.79 -76.03
CA ARG A 258 -25.53 66.91 -76.61
C ARG A 258 -26.25 65.60 -76.96
N ASP A 259 -25.51 64.52 -77.22
CA ASP A 259 -26.07 63.20 -77.53
C ASP A 259 -26.33 62.32 -76.29
N GLY A 260 -26.03 62.81 -75.08
CA GLY A 260 -26.25 62.11 -73.80
C GLY A 260 -25.38 60.86 -73.59
N ASN A 261 -24.59 60.44 -74.57
CA ASN A 261 -23.78 59.22 -74.50
C ASN A 261 -22.41 59.42 -73.83
N VAL A 262 -21.97 60.67 -73.68
CA VAL A 262 -20.68 61.03 -73.09
C VAL A 262 -20.88 62.15 -72.07
N VAL A 263 -20.28 61.99 -70.90
CA VAL A 263 -20.35 62.95 -69.78
C VAL A 263 -18.96 63.25 -69.24
N ASN A 264 -18.78 64.46 -68.71
CA ASN A 264 -17.58 64.84 -67.97
C ASN A 264 -17.86 64.85 -66.48
N ILE A 265 -16.97 64.26 -65.69
CA ILE A 265 -17.06 64.19 -64.24
C ILE A 265 -15.93 65.00 -63.57
N ASN A 266 -16.17 65.46 -62.34
CA ASN A 266 -15.19 66.23 -61.54
C ASN A 266 -14.16 65.33 -60.81
N LEU A 267 -13.81 64.19 -61.40
CA LEU A 267 -12.82 63.25 -60.86
C LEU A 267 -11.73 63.04 -61.91
N GLY A 268 -10.47 62.94 -61.49
CA GLY A 268 -9.34 62.80 -62.40
C GLY A 268 -8.15 62.06 -61.77
N SER A 269 -6.96 62.37 -62.27
CA SER A 269 -5.73 61.70 -61.84
C SER A 269 -5.36 61.98 -60.38
N SER A 270 -5.75 63.14 -59.82
CA SER A 270 -5.47 63.51 -58.43
C SER A 270 -6.20 62.60 -57.44
N GLU A 271 -7.39 62.11 -57.81
CA GLU A 271 -8.16 61.15 -57.01
C GLU A 271 -7.74 59.70 -57.25
N ALA A 272 -6.68 59.45 -58.02
CA ALA A 272 -6.26 58.12 -58.48
C ALA A 272 -7.34 57.39 -59.31
N LEU A 273 -8.15 58.13 -60.07
CA LEU A 273 -9.09 57.56 -61.02
C LEU A 273 -8.34 56.84 -62.14
N ARG A 274 -8.90 55.73 -62.63
CA ARG A 274 -8.37 54.95 -63.76
C ARG A 274 -9.43 54.79 -64.85
N PRO A 275 -9.05 54.68 -66.12
CA PRO A 275 -9.99 54.26 -67.17
C PRO A 275 -10.57 52.88 -66.84
N GLY A 276 -11.84 52.67 -67.20
CA GLY A 276 -12.59 51.44 -66.94
C GLY A 276 -13.41 51.43 -65.64
N VAL A 277 -13.19 52.37 -64.73
CA VAL A 277 -14.00 52.48 -63.50
C VAL A 277 -15.42 52.91 -63.84
N THR A 278 -16.39 52.25 -63.22
CA THR A 278 -17.81 52.52 -63.43
C THR A 278 -18.46 53.17 -62.20
N PHE A 279 -19.36 54.12 -62.45
CA PHE A 279 -20.16 54.83 -61.46
C PHE A 279 -21.65 54.75 -61.78
N GLY A 280 -22.46 54.64 -60.73
CA GLY A 280 -23.89 54.93 -60.80
C GLY A 280 -24.14 56.43 -60.65
N VAL A 281 -25.03 56.96 -61.49
CA VAL A 281 -25.49 58.35 -61.46
C VAL A 281 -26.76 58.41 -60.63
N ILE A 282 -26.79 59.31 -59.65
CA ILE A 282 -27.95 59.57 -58.80
C ILE A 282 -28.37 61.04 -58.91
N ASP A 283 -29.59 61.35 -58.49
CA ASP A 283 -30.07 62.72 -58.52
C ASP A 283 -29.23 63.67 -57.64
N GLY A 284 -29.02 64.89 -58.12
CA GLY A 284 -28.35 65.94 -57.36
C GLY A 284 -29.07 66.30 -56.05
N ASP A 285 -30.39 66.17 -55.99
CA ASP A 285 -31.18 66.49 -54.79
C ASP A 285 -31.21 65.37 -53.75
N GLU A 286 -30.78 64.16 -54.14
CA GLU A 286 -30.78 63.01 -53.24
C GLU A 286 -29.56 63.06 -52.31
N THR A 287 -29.83 63.10 -51.01
CA THR A 287 -28.82 63.17 -49.94
C THR A 287 -28.64 61.86 -49.20
N ARG A 288 -29.60 60.92 -49.34
CA ARG A 288 -29.56 59.59 -48.72
C ARG A 288 -29.29 58.54 -49.80
N LEU A 289 -28.03 58.13 -49.95
CA LEU A 289 -27.64 57.15 -50.97
C LEU A 289 -28.25 55.75 -50.77
N GLN A 290 -28.68 55.42 -49.54
CA GLN A 290 -29.21 54.07 -49.25
C GLN A 290 -30.51 53.74 -49.97
N ASP A 291 -31.32 54.76 -50.28
CA ASP A 291 -32.60 54.63 -51.01
C ASP A 291 -32.51 55.22 -52.43
N ALA A 292 -31.35 55.74 -52.82
CA ALA A 292 -31.19 56.49 -54.06
C ALA A 292 -31.29 55.57 -55.27
N LYS A 293 -32.29 55.84 -56.13
CA LYS A 293 -32.45 55.09 -57.38
C LYS A 293 -31.40 55.56 -58.38
N VAL A 294 -30.54 54.64 -58.80
CA VAL A 294 -29.56 54.91 -59.87
C VAL A 294 -30.30 55.24 -61.16
N LYS A 295 -30.08 56.46 -61.68
CA LYS A 295 -30.65 56.94 -62.95
C LYS A 295 -29.98 56.28 -64.15
N ALA A 296 -28.66 56.23 -64.14
CA ALA A 296 -27.84 55.77 -65.25
C ALA A 296 -26.49 55.25 -64.76
N THR A 297 -25.76 54.56 -65.63
CA THR A 297 -24.44 54.04 -65.33
C THR A 297 -23.42 54.59 -66.31
N ILE A 298 -22.30 55.08 -65.80
CA ILE A 298 -21.23 55.69 -66.60
C ILE A 298 -19.91 54.99 -66.35
N GLN A 299 -19.14 54.75 -67.42
CA GLN A 299 -17.81 54.14 -67.37
C GLN A 299 -16.78 55.15 -67.85
N VAL A 300 -15.72 55.35 -67.07
CA VAL A 300 -14.64 56.28 -67.39
C VAL A 300 -13.84 55.77 -68.58
N THR A 301 -13.81 56.51 -69.68
CA THR A 301 -13.07 56.14 -70.89
C THR A 301 -11.72 56.83 -70.96
N LYS A 302 -11.65 58.09 -70.54
CA LYS A 302 -10.44 58.90 -70.66
C LYS A 302 -10.31 59.89 -69.50
N ILE A 303 -9.11 60.04 -68.98
CA ILE A 303 -8.79 61.07 -67.98
C ILE A 303 -8.29 62.30 -68.73
N LEU A 304 -8.93 63.45 -68.50
CA LEU A 304 -8.65 64.70 -69.20
C LEU A 304 -7.74 65.64 -68.39
N GLY A 305 -7.66 65.48 -67.07
CA GLY A 305 -6.79 66.26 -66.19
C GLY A 305 -6.84 65.81 -64.72
N GLU A 306 -6.36 66.68 -63.83
CA GLU A 306 -6.22 66.38 -62.39
C GLU A 306 -7.55 66.07 -61.70
N HIS A 307 -8.61 66.81 -62.00
CA HIS A 307 -9.96 66.66 -61.44
C HIS A 307 -11.04 66.54 -62.54
N ARG A 308 -10.68 66.00 -63.70
CA ARG A 308 -11.59 65.90 -64.85
C ARG A 308 -11.38 64.63 -65.64
N ALA A 309 -12.47 63.92 -65.89
CA ALA A 309 -12.48 62.73 -66.75
C ALA A 309 -13.73 62.71 -67.64
N GLU A 310 -13.58 62.04 -68.77
CA GLU A 310 -14.64 61.72 -69.72
C GLU A 310 -15.12 60.29 -69.44
N ALA A 311 -16.44 60.14 -69.37
CA ALA A 311 -17.10 58.86 -69.16
C ALA A 311 -18.18 58.64 -70.21
N ARG A 312 -18.32 57.39 -70.64
CA ARG A 312 -19.36 56.91 -71.55
C ARG A 312 -20.54 56.39 -70.75
N VAL A 313 -21.76 56.71 -71.17
CA VAL A 313 -22.97 56.11 -70.60
C VAL A 313 -23.12 54.68 -71.09
N VAL A 314 -23.12 53.72 -70.17
CA VAL A 314 -23.29 52.28 -70.42
C VAL A 314 -24.76 51.91 -70.34
N ALA A 315 -25.39 52.19 -69.19
CA ALA A 315 -26.84 52.01 -68.99
C ALA A 315 -27.54 53.36 -69.12
N ARG A 316 -28.45 53.47 -70.08
CA ARG A 316 -29.18 54.72 -70.35
C ARG A 316 -30.25 54.99 -69.29
N PRO A 317 -30.49 56.26 -68.95
CA PRO A 317 -31.57 56.62 -68.05
C PRO A 317 -32.95 56.42 -68.68
N GLU A 318 -33.96 56.30 -67.83
CA GLU A 318 -35.35 56.46 -68.23
C GLU A 318 -35.57 57.86 -68.84
N PHE A 319 -36.36 57.97 -69.90
CA PHE A 319 -36.63 59.25 -70.57
C PHE A 319 -37.18 60.35 -69.63
N ARG A 320 -37.83 59.95 -68.53
CA ARG A 320 -38.37 60.86 -67.51
C ARG A 320 -37.30 61.49 -66.61
N TYR A 321 -36.13 60.85 -66.49
CA TYR A 321 -35.07 61.24 -65.58
C TYR A 321 -33.72 61.32 -66.31
N PRO A 322 -33.55 62.27 -67.26
CA PRO A 322 -32.31 62.39 -68.01
C PRO A 322 -31.12 62.72 -67.10
N ILE A 323 -29.92 62.36 -67.54
CA ILE A 323 -28.68 62.77 -66.87
C ILE A 323 -28.50 64.28 -67.06
N ILE A 324 -28.34 65.00 -65.96
CA ILE A 324 -28.14 66.45 -65.95
C ILE A 324 -26.82 66.83 -65.27
N SER A 325 -26.33 68.03 -65.58
CA SER A 325 -25.20 68.60 -64.83
C SER A 325 -25.61 68.81 -63.37
N GLY A 326 -24.74 68.41 -62.45
CA GLY A 326 -25.00 68.44 -61.00
C GLY A 326 -25.51 67.13 -60.42
N ASP A 327 -25.90 66.16 -61.26
CA ASP A 327 -26.15 64.79 -60.80
C ASP A 327 -24.90 64.23 -60.13
N LYS A 328 -25.08 63.51 -59.03
CA LYS A 328 -23.98 62.98 -58.23
C LYS A 328 -23.61 61.58 -58.73
N ILE A 329 -22.36 61.19 -58.49
CA ILE A 329 -21.85 59.87 -58.86
C ILE A 329 -21.36 59.10 -57.65
N TYR A 330 -21.62 57.79 -57.67
CA TYR A 330 -21.25 56.88 -56.61
C TYR A 330 -20.84 55.52 -57.17
N SER A 331 -19.78 54.96 -56.58
CA SER A 331 -19.35 53.59 -56.84
C SER A 331 -19.01 52.87 -55.52
N PRO A 332 -19.62 51.70 -55.26
CA PRO A 332 -19.23 50.85 -54.13
C PRO A 332 -17.79 50.32 -54.25
N PHE A 333 -17.30 50.17 -55.49
CA PHE A 333 -16.04 49.50 -55.84
C PHE A 333 -14.85 50.46 -55.96
N TRP A 334 -15.08 51.77 -55.89
CA TRP A 334 -14.04 52.78 -55.98
C TRP A 334 -14.13 53.78 -54.82
N SER A 335 -13.01 54.42 -54.50
CA SER A 335 -12.90 55.50 -53.52
C SER A 335 -11.73 56.41 -53.93
N PRO A 336 -11.84 57.75 -53.76
CA PRO A 336 -10.72 58.64 -54.03
C PRO A 336 -9.47 58.24 -53.24
N GLY A 337 -8.32 58.16 -53.91
CA GLY A 337 -7.00 57.97 -53.31
C GLY A 337 -6.69 56.56 -52.78
N ARG A 338 -7.61 55.59 -52.86
CA ARG A 338 -7.34 54.20 -52.44
C ARG A 338 -8.10 53.17 -53.27
N ARG A 339 -7.50 51.99 -53.45
CA ARG A 339 -8.22 50.82 -53.99
C ARG A 339 -9.16 50.29 -52.91
N VAL A 340 -10.42 50.03 -53.29
CA VAL A 340 -11.39 49.44 -52.36
C VAL A 340 -11.09 47.96 -52.25
N LYS A 341 -10.88 47.50 -51.02
CA LYS A 341 -10.71 46.09 -50.68
C LYS A 341 -12.06 45.49 -50.29
N ILE A 342 -12.41 44.35 -50.88
CA ILE A 342 -13.62 43.59 -50.59
C ILE A 342 -13.21 42.18 -50.18
N ALA A 343 -13.80 41.67 -49.09
CA ALA A 343 -13.63 40.29 -48.68
C ALA A 343 -14.87 39.48 -49.07
N LEU A 344 -14.65 38.23 -49.48
CA LEU A 344 -15.70 37.32 -49.92
C LEU A 344 -15.79 36.13 -48.96
N GLY A 345 -16.99 35.70 -48.63
CA GLY A 345 -17.23 34.43 -47.94
C GLY A 345 -17.20 33.27 -48.92
N TRP A 346 -16.81 32.09 -48.43
CA TRP A 346 -16.83 30.84 -49.19
C TRP A 346 -18.23 30.37 -49.58
N ASN A 347 -19.27 30.82 -48.87
CA ASN A 347 -20.64 30.29 -49.00
C ASN A 347 -21.49 31.03 -50.04
N ILE A 348 -20.86 31.79 -50.94
CA ILE A 348 -21.59 32.58 -51.92
C ILE A 348 -22.12 31.65 -53.02
N ASP A 349 -23.43 31.45 -53.04
CA ASP A 349 -24.20 30.81 -54.11
C ASP A 349 -25.11 31.88 -54.72
N LEU A 350 -25.00 32.11 -56.03
CA LEU A 350 -25.78 33.13 -56.74
C LEU A 350 -26.85 32.55 -57.66
N ASP A 351 -26.70 31.30 -58.09
CA ASP A 351 -27.61 30.64 -59.03
C ASP A 351 -28.50 29.56 -58.37
N GLY A 352 -28.29 29.30 -57.07
CA GLY A 352 -29.06 28.36 -56.27
C GLY A 352 -28.69 26.91 -56.56
N ASP A 353 -27.48 26.64 -57.07
CA ASP A 353 -27.00 25.30 -57.39
C ASP A 353 -26.35 24.56 -56.21
N GLU A 354 -26.40 25.14 -55.00
CA GLU A 354 -25.77 24.67 -53.76
C GLU A 354 -24.24 24.59 -53.84
N ARG A 355 -23.61 25.21 -54.84
CA ARG A 355 -22.16 25.27 -54.98
C ARG A 355 -21.64 26.71 -54.80
N PRO A 356 -20.42 26.84 -54.25
CA PRO A 356 -19.78 28.15 -54.16
C PRO A 356 -19.40 28.76 -55.53
N ASP A 357 -20.01 29.90 -55.87
CA ASP A 357 -19.66 30.77 -57.00
C ASP A 357 -18.59 31.82 -56.66
N THR A 358 -17.88 31.62 -55.55
CA THR A 358 -16.97 32.62 -54.95
C THR A 358 -15.90 33.14 -55.94
N GLU A 359 -15.35 32.28 -56.80
CA GLU A 359 -14.34 32.70 -57.80
C GLU A 359 -14.94 33.52 -58.95
N GLY A 360 -16.18 33.21 -59.36
CA GLY A 360 -16.91 34.00 -60.35
C GLY A 360 -17.16 35.41 -59.84
N VAL A 361 -17.63 35.52 -58.60
CA VAL A 361 -17.83 36.81 -57.91
C VAL A 361 -16.52 37.55 -57.73
N ALA A 362 -15.43 36.87 -57.35
CA ALA A 362 -14.11 37.47 -57.24
C ALA A 362 -13.65 38.10 -58.57
N SER A 363 -13.87 37.40 -59.68
CA SER A 363 -13.55 37.90 -61.01
C SER A 363 -14.38 39.13 -61.39
N MET A 364 -15.67 39.15 -61.05
CA MET A 364 -16.54 40.31 -61.28
C MET A 364 -16.13 41.52 -60.45
N VAL A 365 -15.75 41.31 -59.18
CA VAL A 365 -15.27 42.38 -58.29
C VAL A 365 -13.97 42.99 -58.83
N ARG A 366 -13.04 42.15 -59.31
CA ARG A 366 -11.80 42.60 -59.96
C ARG A 366 -12.10 43.38 -61.24
N ALA A 367 -13.05 42.92 -62.06
CA ALA A 367 -13.48 43.61 -63.29
C ALA A 367 -14.11 44.99 -63.01
N ALA A 368 -14.86 45.11 -61.91
CA ALA A 368 -15.44 46.38 -61.46
C ALA A 368 -14.40 47.37 -60.89
N GLY A 369 -13.14 46.96 -60.74
CA GLY A 369 -12.03 47.82 -60.31
C GLY A 369 -11.73 47.79 -58.81
N ALA A 370 -12.32 46.87 -58.06
CA ALA A 370 -12.00 46.61 -56.65
C ALA A 370 -10.99 45.46 -56.48
N GLU A 371 -10.34 45.42 -55.33
CA GLU A 371 -9.39 44.37 -54.96
C GLU A 371 -10.07 43.35 -54.04
N VAL A 372 -9.94 42.06 -54.36
CA VAL A 372 -10.39 40.98 -53.48
C VAL A 372 -9.28 40.74 -52.46
N ALA A 373 -9.49 41.17 -51.22
CA ALA A 373 -8.45 41.19 -50.19
C ALA A 373 -8.34 39.87 -49.42
N ALA A 374 -9.46 39.20 -49.19
CA ALA A 374 -9.50 37.91 -48.52
C ALA A 374 -10.71 37.09 -48.95
N ILE A 375 -10.54 35.77 -49.01
CA ILE A 375 -11.63 34.80 -49.10
C ILE A 375 -11.70 34.05 -47.78
N LEU A 376 -12.81 34.20 -47.05
CA LEU A 376 -13.03 33.55 -45.76
C LEU A 376 -13.56 32.13 -45.98
N GLN A 377 -12.86 31.13 -45.44
CA GLN A 377 -13.25 29.72 -45.47
C GLN A 377 -14.16 29.34 -44.27
N PRO A 378 -14.80 28.15 -44.29
CA PRO A 378 -15.70 27.72 -43.21
C PRO A 378 -15.02 27.59 -41.84
N ASP A 379 -13.72 27.34 -41.81
CA ASP A 379 -12.90 27.17 -40.61
C ASP A 379 -12.36 28.50 -40.04
N LEU A 380 -12.75 29.65 -40.62
CA LEU A 380 -12.20 30.99 -40.38
C LEU A 380 -10.75 31.17 -40.85
N SER A 381 -10.19 30.22 -41.60
CA SER A 381 -8.97 30.50 -42.35
C SER A 381 -9.27 31.51 -43.45
N THR A 382 -8.37 32.48 -43.62
CA THR A 382 -8.47 33.51 -44.64
C THR A 382 -7.45 33.22 -45.72
N ASP A 383 -7.90 33.06 -46.96
CA ASP A 383 -7.01 33.13 -48.11
C ASP A 383 -6.84 34.61 -48.47
N GLY A 384 -5.84 35.26 -47.85
CA GLY A 384 -5.56 36.68 -47.96
C GLY A 384 -5.59 37.45 -46.63
N ASP A 385 -5.43 38.77 -46.71
CA ASP A 385 -5.34 39.68 -45.56
C ASP A 385 -6.69 40.29 -45.23
N PHE A 386 -7.40 39.72 -44.25
CA PHE A 386 -8.64 40.28 -43.72
C PHE A 386 -8.34 41.26 -42.57
N ASP A 387 -8.28 42.55 -42.91
CA ASP A 387 -8.01 43.65 -41.99
C ASP A 387 -9.16 44.67 -41.92
N SER A 388 -9.04 45.67 -41.04
CA SER A 388 -10.00 46.77 -40.93
C SER A 388 -10.00 47.73 -42.13
N SER A 389 -9.10 47.55 -43.10
CA SER A 389 -9.08 48.32 -44.36
C SER A 389 -10.05 47.77 -45.40
N VAL A 390 -10.56 46.56 -45.20
CA VAL A 390 -11.65 45.98 -45.99
C VAL A 390 -12.92 46.79 -45.81
N ARG A 391 -13.54 47.18 -46.92
CA ARG A 391 -14.77 47.99 -46.92
C ARG A 391 -16.00 47.14 -46.62
N PHE A 392 -16.11 46.00 -47.30
CA PHE A 392 -17.25 45.10 -47.20
C PHE A 392 -16.81 43.64 -47.08
N LEU A 393 -17.50 42.89 -46.21
CA LEU A 393 -17.52 41.43 -46.23
C LEU A 393 -18.80 40.97 -46.91
N VAL A 394 -18.67 40.22 -47.99
CA VAL A 394 -19.80 39.68 -48.75
C VAL A 394 -20.04 38.25 -48.29
N LEU A 395 -21.25 37.95 -47.81
CA LEU A 395 -21.63 36.60 -47.41
C LEU A 395 -22.81 36.11 -48.24
N GLY A 396 -22.84 34.82 -48.56
CA GLY A 396 -24.00 34.16 -49.17
C GLY A 396 -25.17 34.06 -48.19
N GLU A 397 -26.34 33.69 -48.71
CA GLU A 397 -27.49 33.39 -47.86
C GLU A 397 -27.24 32.13 -47.02
N PRO A 398 -27.71 32.12 -45.76
CA PRO A 398 -27.67 30.90 -44.97
C PRO A 398 -28.65 29.88 -45.58
N PRO A 399 -28.27 28.59 -45.69
CA PRO A 399 -29.22 27.55 -46.09
C PRO A 399 -30.41 27.49 -45.12
N GLU A 400 -31.59 27.15 -45.63
CA GLU A 400 -32.74 26.84 -44.77
C GLU A 400 -32.39 25.61 -43.92
N ALA A 401 -32.49 25.76 -42.59
CA ALA A 401 -31.93 24.82 -41.63
C ALA A 401 -32.79 23.57 -41.49
N ASP A 402 -32.66 22.65 -42.45
CA ASP A 402 -33.40 21.40 -42.49
C ASP A 402 -32.53 20.19 -42.09
N GLY A 403 -31.20 20.36 -41.92
CA GLY A 403 -30.25 19.31 -41.54
C GLY A 403 -29.09 19.70 -40.60
N GLU A 404 -28.30 18.69 -40.20
CA GLU A 404 -27.11 18.84 -39.33
C GLU A 404 -25.90 19.51 -40.03
N ALA A 405 -25.83 19.42 -41.36
CA ALA A 405 -24.80 20.10 -42.16
C ALA A 405 -25.00 21.63 -42.12
N ASP A 406 -26.25 22.07 -42.23
CA ASP A 406 -26.66 23.49 -42.18
C ASP A 406 -26.31 24.13 -40.85
N ALA A 407 -26.39 23.37 -39.76
CA ALA A 407 -26.04 23.87 -38.43
C ALA A 407 -24.57 24.30 -38.33
N ARG A 408 -23.63 23.61 -39.01
CA ARG A 408 -22.21 24.00 -39.01
C ARG A 408 -21.97 25.25 -39.85
N GLU A 409 -22.65 25.38 -40.98
CA GLU A 409 -22.54 26.53 -41.88
C GLU A 409 -23.15 27.79 -41.26
N VAL A 410 -24.29 27.68 -40.59
CA VAL A 410 -24.92 28.77 -39.83
C VAL A 410 -23.99 29.25 -38.70
N VAL A 411 -23.32 28.32 -38.01
CA VAL A 411 -22.32 28.68 -36.97
C VAL A 411 -21.10 29.35 -37.59
N ALA A 412 -20.59 28.86 -38.71
CA ALA A 412 -19.46 29.48 -39.43
C ALA A 412 -19.82 30.91 -39.91
N LEU A 413 -21.03 31.10 -40.46
CA LEU A 413 -21.57 32.40 -40.84
C LEU A 413 -21.71 33.35 -39.65
N GLY A 414 -22.19 32.84 -38.51
CA GLY A 414 -22.29 33.61 -37.28
C GLY A 414 -20.92 34.09 -36.78
N ARG A 415 -19.89 33.23 -36.88
CA ARG A 415 -18.51 33.58 -36.53
C ARG A 415 -17.91 34.60 -37.50
N ALA A 416 -18.11 34.43 -38.81
CA ALA A 416 -17.65 35.39 -39.81
C ALA A 416 -18.28 36.78 -39.62
N LYS A 417 -19.58 36.85 -39.32
CA LYS A 417 -20.27 38.11 -38.97
C LYS A 417 -19.70 38.75 -37.69
N THR A 418 -19.35 37.93 -36.69
CA THR A 418 -18.74 38.42 -35.45
C THR A 418 -17.34 38.99 -35.70
N MET A 419 -16.51 38.28 -36.47
CA MET A 419 -15.17 38.73 -36.85
C MET A 419 -15.22 40.05 -37.64
N ALA A 420 -16.15 40.17 -38.60
CA ALA A 420 -16.37 41.41 -39.34
C ALA A 420 -16.77 42.57 -38.42
N LYS A 421 -17.62 42.31 -37.43
CA LYS A 421 -18.05 43.32 -36.45
C LYS A 421 -16.90 43.77 -35.54
N GLU A 422 -16.04 42.86 -35.11
CA GLU A 422 -14.84 43.17 -34.31
C GLU A 422 -13.86 44.06 -35.08
N LEU A 423 -13.69 43.81 -36.39
CA LEU A 423 -12.84 44.60 -37.27
C LEU A 423 -13.51 45.89 -37.80
N GLY A 424 -14.79 46.10 -37.50
CA GLY A 424 -15.57 47.25 -38.00
C GLY A 424 -15.79 47.22 -39.51
N VAL A 425 -15.86 46.04 -40.11
CA VAL A 425 -16.14 45.82 -41.54
C VAL A 425 -17.65 45.65 -41.74
N THR A 426 -18.22 46.31 -42.75
CA THR A 426 -19.66 46.22 -43.04
C THR A 426 -19.97 44.91 -43.77
N VAL A 427 -20.94 44.13 -43.27
CA VAL A 427 -21.38 42.89 -43.92
C VAL A 427 -22.52 43.19 -44.90
N ILE A 428 -22.39 42.72 -46.14
CA ILE A 428 -23.44 42.81 -47.17
C ILE A 428 -23.78 41.42 -47.71
N PRO A 429 -25.04 41.15 -48.08
CA PRO A 429 -25.41 39.88 -48.70
C PRO A 429 -24.93 39.83 -50.16
N ALA A 430 -24.63 38.64 -50.66
CA ALA A 430 -24.12 38.40 -52.01
C ALA A 430 -25.04 38.96 -53.12
N TRP A 431 -26.36 38.78 -53.00
CA TRP A 431 -27.32 39.32 -53.96
C TRP A 431 -27.25 40.85 -54.08
N LYS A 432 -26.92 41.57 -52.99
CA LYS A 432 -26.81 43.03 -52.99
C LYS A 432 -25.56 43.47 -53.75
N LEU A 433 -24.45 42.74 -53.59
CA LEU A 433 -23.26 42.96 -54.40
C LEU A 433 -23.56 42.70 -55.89
N GLN A 434 -24.24 41.60 -56.20
CA GLN A 434 -24.62 41.26 -57.57
C GLN A 434 -25.53 42.33 -58.19
N ALA A 435 -26.48 42.88 -57.42
CA ALA A 435 -27.31 43.99 -57.87
C ALA A 435 -26.48 45.23 -58.23
N TYR A 436 -25.44 45.56 -57.45
CA TYR A 436 -24.51 46.64 -57.80
C TYR A 436 -23.65 46.31 -59.03
N LEU A 437 -23.21 45.06 -59.19
CA LEU A 437 -22.43 44.65 -60.35
C LEU A 437 -23.27 44.66 -61.63
N ARG A 438 -24.53 44.24 -61.56
CA ARG A 438 -25.47 44.20 -62.69
C ARG A 438 -25.84 45.60 -63.19
N THR A 439 -25.93 46.59 -62.30
CA THR A 439 -26.17 47.97 -62.75
C THR A 439 -24.95 48.57 -63.44
N ILE A 440 -23.75 48.05 -63.18
CA ILE A 440 -22.48 48.60 -63.66
C ILE A 440 -22.17 48.19 -65.11
N ASP A 441 -22.64 47.05 -65.60
CA ASP A 441 -22.39 46.65 -66.98
C ASP A 441 -23.48 45.70 -67.49
N ASP A 442 -24.11 46.06 -68.62
CA ASP A 442 -25.06 45.20 -69.34
C ASP A 442 -24.31 44.10 -70.14
N SER A 443 -22.98 44.20 -70.24
CA SER A 443 -22.11 43.18 -70.83
C SER A 443 -21.48 42.22 -69.83
N LEU A 444 -21.68 42.43 -68.52
CA LEU A 444 -21.30 41.47 -67.48
C LEU A 444 -22.26 40.27 -67.58
N THR A 445 -21.86 39.30 -68.39
CA THR A 445 -22.52 38.00 -68.45
C THR A 445 -22.49 37.39 -67.05
N THR A 446 -23.64 37.01 -66.50
CA THR A 446 -23.68 36.11 -65.34
C THR A 446 -22.82 34.91 -65.70
N PRO A 447 -21.73 34.63 -64.96
CA PRO A 447 -20.94 33.45 -65.24
C PRO A 447 -21.89 32.25 -65.16
N LEU A 448 -21.80 31.39 -66.17
CA LEU A 448 -22.46 30.10 -66.15
C LEU A 448 -21.84 29.35 -64.97
N GLY A 449 -22.65 29.04 -63.96
CA GLY A 449 -22.22 28.48 -62.68
C GLY A 449 -21.38 27.22 -62.83
N SER A 450 -20.76 26.81 -61.72
CA SER A 450 -19.84 25.67 -61.71
C SER A 450 -20.50 24.33 -62.11
N ALA A 451 -21.83 24.26 -62.14
CA ALA A 451 -22.60 23.09 -62.58
C ALA A 451 -22.73 22.93 -64.11
N VAL A 452 -22.39 23.96 -64.89
CA VAL A 452 -22.71 23.98 -66.32
C VAL A 452 -21.82 23.03 -67.12
N ARG A 453 -22.44 22.12 -67.87
CA ARG A 453 -21.76 21.15 -68.73
C ARG A 453 -21.87 21.60 -70.19
N GLY A 454 -20.87 21.27 -71.00
CA GLY A 454 -20.92 21.55 -72.45
C GLY A 454 -22.13 20.91 -73.17
N SER A 455 -22.77 19.91 -72.54
CA SER A 455 -24.02 19.29 -73.01
C SER A 455 -25.25 20.16 -72.84
N ASP A 456 -25.23 21.14 -71.92
CA ASP A 456 -26.38 21.99 -71.61
C ASP A 456 -26.55 23.11 -72.67
N PHE A 457 -25.52 23.32 -73.50
CA PHE A 457 -25.55 24.13 -74.71
C PHE A 457 -25.45 23.24 -75.95
N ALA A 458 -26.31 22.22 -76.04
CA ALA A 458 -26.48 21.54 -77.30
C ALA A 458 -26.83 22.59 -78.37
N PRO A 459 -26.14 22.62 -79.53
CA PRO A 459 -26.47 23.57 -80.58
C PRO A 459 -27.94 23.35 -80.96
N ASP A 460 -28.69 24.44 -81.11
CA ASP A 460 -30.08 24.36 -81.53
C ASP A 460 -30.17 23.45 -82.76
N PRO A 461 -31.11 22.47 -82.79
CA PRO A 461 -31.31 21.67 -83.97
C PRO A 461 -31.61 22.65 -85.10
N SER A 462 -30.74 22.67 -86.12
CA SER A 462 -30.89 23.60 -87.21
C SER A 462 -32.23 23.34 -87.90
N ASP A 463 -33.16 24.29 -87.81
CA ASP A 463 -34.39 24.31 -88.62
C ASP A 463 -34.11 24.61 -90.10
N ALA A 464 -32.84 24.58 -90.50
CA ALA A 464 -32.44 24.67 -91.90
C ALA A 464 -32.97 23.44 -92.65
N PRO A 465 -33.89 23.62 -93.63
CA PRO A 465 -34.32 22.52 -94.48
C PRO A 465 -33.08 21.90 -95.14
N GLY A 466 -33.03 20.58 -95.15
CA GLY A 466 -31.89 19.82 -95.66
C GLY A 466 -31.38 20.33 -97.01
N ARG A 467 -30.04 20.48 -97.10
CA ARG A 467 -29.26 20.83 -98.29
C ARG A 467 -29.69 22.14 -98.97
N LEU A 468 -28.98 23.21 -98.61
CA LEU A 468 -28.68 24.26 -99.60
C LEU A 468 -27.86 23.62 -100.74
N PRO A 469 -28.22 23.83 -102.02
CA PRO A 469 -27.41 23.36 -103.13
C PRO A 469 -26.07 24.10 -103.13
N ASN A 470 -24.97 23.37 -102.94
CA ASN A 470 -23.63 23.87 -103.21
C ASN A 470 -23.46 24.07 -104.72
N ASN A 471 -24.06 25.11 -105.27
CA ASN A 471 -23.73 25.57 -106.61
C ASN A 471 -22.54 26.52 -106.49
N LEU A 472 -21.39 25.95 -106.13
CA LEU A 472 -20.12 26.63 -106.31
C LEU A 472 -19.90 26.78 -107.83
N PRO A 473 -19.50 27.97 -108.32
CA PRO A 473 -19.13 28.16 -109.72
C PRO A 473 -18.10 27.12 -110.17
N SER A 474 -18.19 26.65 -111.42
CA SER A 474 -17.35 25.58 -111.99
C SER A 474 -15.83 25.80 -111.91
N ILE A 475 -15.39 27.02 -111.61
CA ILE A 475 -13.99 27.38 -111.31
C ILE A 475 -13.50 26.85 -109.94
N PHE A 476 -14.41 26.50 -109.01
CA PHE A 476 -14.08 26.00 -107.66
C PHE A 476 -14.41 24.52 -107.44
N GLN A 477 -14.94 23.83 -108.46
CA GLN A 477 -14.94 22.36 -108.45
C GLN A 477 -13.54 21.92 -108.90
N GLN A 478 -12.72 21.46 -107.96
CA GLN A 478 -11.46 20.82 -108.28
C GLN A 478 -11.75 19.65 -109.22
N ASP A 479 -11.30 19.82 -110.47
CA ASP A 479 -11.27 18.82 -111.50
C ASP A 479 -10.33 17.69 -111.05
N ASN A 480 -10.91 16.66 -110.43
CA ASN A 480 -10.21 15.44 -110.06
C ASN A 480 -10.19 14.43 -111.21
N SER A 481 -10.34 14.87 -112.47
CA SER A 481 -10.06 14.02 -113.62
C SER A 481 -8.56 13.75 -113.69
N GLY A 482 -8.18 12.46 -113.64
CA GLY A 482 -6.80 12.01 -113.77
C GLY A 482 -5.98 11.89 -112.48
N VAL A 483 -6.58 11.97 -111.28
CA VAL A 483 -5.86 11.74 -110.02
C VAL A 483 -5.98 10.29 -109.57
N GLN A 484 -4.84 9.59 -109.56
CA GLN A 484 -4.71 8.20 -109.14
C GLN A 484 -4.71 8.10 -107.60
N THR A 485 -5.81 7.59 -107.01
CA THR A 485 -5.85 7.17 -105.60
C THR A 485 -6.08 5.68 -105.54
N THR A 486 -5.02 4.90 -105.24
CA THR A 486 -5.05 3.42 -105.18
C THR A 486 -5.36 2.73 -106.52
N ASN A 487 -5.23 1.39 -106.57
CA ASN A 487 -5.07 0.57 -107.78
C ASN A 487 -6.27 0.44 -108.76
N GLU A 488 -7.15 1.45 -108.86
CA GLU A 488 -8.17 1.50 -109.93
C GLU A 488 -8.19 2.87 -110.61
N ILE A 489 -8.22 2.85 -111.94
CA ILE A 489 -8.40 4.03 -112.80
C ILE A 489 -9.89 4.11 -113.14
N LEU A 490 -10.56 5.19 -112.76
CA LEU A 490 -11.91 5.48 -113.20
C LEU A 490 -11.87 5.99 -114.65
N ALA A 491 -12.65 5.35 -115.52
CA ALA A 491 -12.86 5.75 -116.91
C ALA A 491 -13.65 7.08 -116.98
N PRO A 492 -13.52 7.85 -118.08
CA PRO A 492 -13.90 9.26 -118.13
C PRO A 492 -15.39 9.55 -117.86
#